data_AF-A0A2H5YSH7-F1
#
_entry.id   AF-A0A2H5YSH7-F1
#
_cell.length_a   1.000
_cell.length_b   1.000
_cell.length_c   1.000
_cell.angle_alpha   90.00
_cell.angle_beta   90.00
_cell.angle_gamma   90.00
#
_symmetry.space_group_name_H-M   'P 1'
#
loop_
_entity.id
_entity.type
_entity.pdbx_description
1 polymer ?
#
loop_
_entity_poly.entity_id
_entity_poly.type
_entity_poly.pdbx_seq_one_letter_code
_entity_poly.pdbx_strand_id
1 'polypeptide(L)' 'MAKLVDLSHQISVSLVTEGIEDEVDASTVESFGVDLLQSYLFGHPKLLD' A
#
# COMPACT_ATOMS: atom_id res chain seq x y z
N MET A 1 8.34 2.73 -7.39
CA MET A 1 7.88 2.32 -6.06
C MET A 1 9.03 2.06 -5.08
N ALA A 2 9.98 1.17 -5.37
CA ALA A 2 11.13 0.90 -4.49
C ALA A 2 11.85 2.16 -3.93
N LYS A 3 12.12 3.17 -4.76
CA LYS A 3 12.75 4.43 -4.30
C LYS A 3 11.91 5.23 -3.29
N LEU A 4 10.58 5.14 -3.36
CA LEU A 4 9.68 5.80 -2.41
C LEU A 4 9.62 5.02 -1.10
N VAL A 5 9.67 3.69 -1.16
CA VAL A 5 9.81 2.82 0.03
C VAL A 5 11.12 3.18 0.75
N ASP A 6 12.25 3.16 0.03
CA ASP A 6 13.56 3.51 0.59
C ASP A 6 13.56 4.90 1.24
N LEU A 7 12.99 5.91 0.56
CA LEU A 7 12.91 7.27 1.09
C LEU A 7 12.03 7.34 2.34
N SER A 8 10.87 6.67 2.34
CA SER A 8 9.92 6.68 3.45
C SER A 8 10.56 6.07 4.70
N HIS A 9 11.22 4.93 4.55
CA HIS A 9 11.96 4.28 5.63
C HIS A 9 13.15 5.12 6.13
N GLN A 10 13.87 5.82 5.24
CA GLN A 10 14.96 6.73 5.64
C GLN A 10 14.49 7.89 6.51
N ILE A 11 13.30 8.43 6.26
CA ILE A 11 12.74 9.55 7.03
C ILE A 11 11.77 9.08 8.13
N SER A 12 11.69 7.77 8.39
CA SER A 12 10.84 7.16 9.42
C SER A 12 9.35 7.47 9.27
N VAL A 13 8.83 7.48 8.04
CA VAL A 13 7.39 7.56 7.76
C VAL A 13 6.90 6.27 7.14
N SER A 14 5.62 5.93 7.41
CA SER A 14 4.95 4.80 6.79
C SER A 14 4.45 5.16 5.40
N LEU A 15 4.60 4.24 4.46
CA LEU A 15 4.08 4.33 3.09
C LEU A 15 2.84 3.46 2.93
N VAL A 16 1.72 4.10 2.58
CA VAL A 16 0.49 3.44 2.17
C VAL A 16 0.41 3.48 0.64
N THR A 17 0.19 2.33 0.01
CA THR A 17 -0.15 2.29 -1.43
C THR A 17 -1.64 2.06 -1.61
N GLU A 18 -2.29 2.92 -2.39
CA GLU A 18 -3.74 2.92 -2.61
C GLU A 18 -4.11 2.54 -4.05
N GLY A 19 -5.35 2.12 -4.26
CA GLY A 19 -5.93 1.98 -5.60
C GLY A 19 -5.48 0.76 -6.40
N ILE A 20 -4.92 -0.26 -5.74
CA ILE A 20 -4.60 -1.55 -6.37
C ILE A 20 -5.90 -2.28 -6.72
N GLU A 21 -6.04 -2.81 -7.93
CA GLU A 21 -7.31 -3.41 -8.41
C GLU A 21 -7.28 -4.95 -8.46
N ASP A 22 -6.10 -5.58 -8.46
CA ASP A 22 -5.96 -7.03 -8.47
C ASP A 22 -4.86 -7.57 -7.54
N GLU A 23 -4.91 -8.88 -7.30
CA GLU A 23 -4.00 -9.59 -6.39
C GLU A 23 -2.56 -9.68 -6.91
N VAL A 24 -2.35 -9.63 -8.22
CA VAL A 24 -1.01 -9.72 -8.84
C VAL A 24 -0.24 -8.43 -8.59
N ASP A 25 -0.90 -7.29 -8.80
CA ASP A 25 -0.35 -5.97 -8.49
C ASP A 25 -0.14 -5.82 -6.99
N ALA A 26 -1.08 -6.29 -6.16
CA ALA A 26 -0.95 -6.27 -4.69
C ALA A 26 0.31 -7.02 -4.22
N SER A 27 0.51 -8.25 -4.71
CA SER A 27 1.71 -9.05 -4.40
C SER A 27 2.99 -8.38 -4.91
N THR A 28 2.94 -7.74 -6.07
CA THR A 28 4.08 -7.01 -6.64
C THR A 28 4.47 -5.83 -5.76
N VAL A 29 3.51 -5.00 -5.31
CA VAL A 29 3.82 -3.85 -4.45
C VAL A 29 4.22 -4.27 -3.03
N GLU A 30 3.64 -5.34 -2.50
CA GLU A 30 4.08 -5.94 -1.24
C GLU A 30 5.54 -6.38 -1.31
N SER A 31 5.97 -6.98 -2.43
CA SER A 31 7.37 -7.36 -2.65
C SER A 31 8.35 -6.18 -2.68
N PHE A 32 7.86 -4.96 -2.92
CA PHE A 32 8.67 -3.74 -2.84
C PHE A 32 8.87 -3.23 -1.41
N GLY A 33 8.18 -3.78 -0.42
CA GLY A 33 8.32 -3.43 1.01
C GLY A 33 7.44 -2.25 1.45
N VAL A 34 6.28 -2.05 0.82
CA VAL A 34 5.28 -1.08 1.30
C VAL A 34 4.74 -1.52 2.67
N ASP A 35 4.41 -0.55 3.53
CA ASP A 35 3.98 -0.86 4.90
C ASP A 35 2.49 -1.24 4.96
N LEU A 36 1.66 -0.59 4.13
CA LEU A 36 0.22 -0.75 4.12
C LEU A 36 -0.35 -0.69 2.70
N LEU A 37 -1.45 -1.42 2.50
CA LEU A 37 -2.24 -1.42 1.27
C LEU A 37 -3.67 -1.00 1.55
N GLN A 38 -4.22 -0.15 0.69
CA GLN A 38 -5.64 0.20 0.69
C GLN A 38 -6.24 -0.07 -0.69
N SER A 39 -7.25 -0.94 -0.72
CA SER A 39 -7.89 -1.37 -1.96
C SER A 39 -9.28 -1.92 -1.68
N TYR A 40 -10.16 -1.84 -2.68
CA TYR A 40 -11.44 -2.55 -2.68
C TYR A 40 -11.30 -4.07 -2.63
N LEU A 41 -10.12 -4.63 -2.93
CA LEU A 41 -9.77 -6.03 -2.68
C LEU A 41 -9.93 -6.42 -1.20
N PHE A 42 -9.61 -5.51 -0.28
CA PHE A 42 -9.68 -5.75 1.16
C PHE A 42 -11.00 -5.28 1.79
N GLY A 43 -11.66 -4.31 1.15
CA GLY A 43 -12.98 -3.85 1.54
C GLY A 43 -13.33 -2.48 0.97
N HIS A 44 -14.62 -2.21 0.88
CA HIS A 44 -15.12 -0.89 0.51
C HIS A 44 -15.22 0.03 1.75
N PRO A 45 -15.05 1.35 1.57
CA PRO A 45 -15.33 2.34 2.59
C PRO A 45 -16.71 2.13 3.23
N LYS A 46 -16.77 2.23 4.55
CA LYS A 46 -18.00 2.11 5.33
C LYS A 46 -18.29 3.44 6.01
N LEU A 47 -19.57 3.75 6.17
CA LEU A 47 -19.99 4.84 7.06
C LEU A 47 -19.58 4.48 8.49
N LEU A 48 -19.10 5.47 9.24
CA LEU A 48 -18.84 5.32 10.67
C LEU A 48 -20.14 5.61 11.41
N ASP A 49 -20.52 4.70 12.32
CA ASP A 49 -21.65 4.88 13.25
C ASP A 49 -21.31 5.88 14.37
#